data_AF-A0A6J4FMN1-F1
#
_entry.id   AF-A0A6J4FMN1-F1
#
_cell.length_a   1.000
_cell.length_b   1.000
_cell.length_c   1.000
_cell.angle_alpha   90.00
_cell.angle_beta   90.00
_cell.angle_gamma   90.00
#
_symmetry.space_group_name_H-M   'P 1'
#
loop_
_entity.id
_entity.type
_entity.pdbx_description
1 polymer ?
#
loop_
_entity_poly.entity_id
_entity_poly.type
_entity_poly.pdbx_seq_one_letter_code
_entity_poly.pdbx_strand_id
1 'polypeptide(L)'
;MMCVRNSKLENIHAGRVPITRTGDYSDVFVLDAEGRRIPWAEVSHIDDTQMRELMKDIVNRLYTFQMRSGEPEFQAWIDRWARIAAKWDEPELLRSPCDLDGVRSP
;
A
#
# COMPACT_ATOMS: atom_id res chain seq x y z
N MET A 1 -5.44 -3.75 -12.68
CA MET A 1 -5.65 -2.96 -11.44
C MET A 1 -6.50 -3.70 -10.39
N MET A 2 -6.91 -4.96 -10.61
CA MET A 2 -7.63 -5.76 -9.58
C MET A 2 -6.70 -6.37 -8.53
N CYS A 3 -5.47 -6.76 -8.88
CA CYS A 3 -4.58 -7.54 -8.01
C CYS A 3 -4.04 -6.81 -6.75
N VAL A 4 -4.31 -5.51 -6.61
CA VAL A 4 -3.80 -4.68 -5.50
C VAL A 4 -4.92 -3.92 -4.82
N ARG A 5 -6.13 -3.89 -5.41
CA ARG A 5 -7.30 -3.27 -4.78
C ARG A 5 -7.96 -4.27 -3.83
N ASN A 6 -8.66 -3.74 -2.84
CA ASN A 6 -9.33 -4.49 -1.78
C ASN A 6 -8.35 -5.37 -0.98
N SER A 7 -7.15 -4.86 -0.76
CA SER A 7 -6.10 -5.53 -0.01
C SER A 7 -6.06 -5.03 1.45
N LYS A 8 -5.10 -5.53 2.24
CA LYS A 8 -4.83 -4.99 3.58
C LYS A 8 -4.42 -3.50 3.55
N LEU A 9 -3.99 -2.98 2.41
CA LEU A 9 -3.57 -1.58 2.26
C LEU A 9 -4.74 -0.62 2.50
N GLU A 10 -5.93 -0.97 2.04
CA GLU A 10 -7.15 -0.18 2.24
C GLU A 10 -7.51 -0.07 3.73
N ASN A 11 -7.25 -1.11 4.53
CA ASN A 11 -7.46 -1.05 5.98
C ASN A 11 -6.50 -0.07 6.67
N ILE A 12 -5.28 0.06 6.17
CA ILE A 12 -4.30 1.04 6.65
C ILE A 12 -4.73 2.46 6.26
N HIS A 13 -5.29 2.62 5.06
CA HIS A 13 -5.75 3.90 4.53
C HIS A 13 -7.10 4.35 5.12
N ALA A 14 -7.97 3.43 5.55
CA ALA A 14 -9.31 3.72 6.09
C ALA A 14 -9.32 4.35 7.50
N GLY A 15 -8.19 4.89 7.96
CA GLY A 15 -8.09 5.64 9.21
C GLY A 15 -8.97 6.89 9.22
N ARG A 16 -9.32 7.38 10.42
CA ARG A 16 -10.10 8.61 10.56
C ARG A 16 -9.23 9.82 10.21
N VAL A 17 -9.60 10.53 9.15
CA VAL A 17 -8.98 11.82 8.80
C VAL A 17 -9.51 12.91 9.74
N PRO A 18 -8.64 13.74 10.34
CA PRO A 18 -9.04 14.84 11.20
C PRO A 18 -9.72 15.97 10.40
N ILE A 19 -10.54 16.75 11.09
CA ILE A 19 -11.16 17.96 10.51
C ILE A 19 -10.23 19.14 10.76
N THR A 20 -9.89 19.88 9.71
CA THR A 20 -9.14 21.14 9.75
C THR A 20 -10.05 22.34 9.49
N ARG A 21 -9.78 23.48 10.13
CA ARG A 21 -10.47 24.75 9.86
C ARG A 21 -9.71 25.61 8.84
N THR A 22 -8.41 25.39 8.66
CA THR A 22 -7.55 26.13 7.73
C THR A 22 -7.53 25.49 6.34
N GLY A 23 -7.82 24.20 6.24
CA GLY A 23 -7.81 23.44 4.98
C GLY A 23 -6.45 22.86 4.62
N ASP A 24 -5.36 23.39 5.20
CA ASP A 24 -3.98 22.93 5.00
C ASP A 24 -3.46 22.05 6.16
N TYR A 25 -4.32 21.71 7.11
CA TYR A 25 -4.01 20.89 8.29
C TYR A 25 -2.95 21.49 9.24
N SER A 26 -2.57 22.76 9.08
CA SER A 26 -1.65 23.45 10.00
C SER A 26 -2.21 23.62 11.41
N ASP A 27 -3.54 23.53 11.57
CA ASP A 27 -4.25 23.57 12.84
C ASP A 27 -4.49 22.19 13.49
N VAL A 28 -3.97 21.11 12.89
CA VAL A 28 -4.20 19.72 13.34
C VAL A 28 -2.92 19.12 13.91
N PHE A 29 -3.04 18.47 15.07
CA PHE A 29 -1.93 17.83 15.78
C PHE A 29 -2.35 16.47 16.34
N VAL A 30 -1.41 15.52 16.38
CA VAL A 30 -1.51 14.31 17.20
C VAL A 30 -0.83 14.58 18.54
N LEU A 31 -1.52 14.27 19.63
CA LEU A 31 -0.94 14.27 20.97
C LEU A 31 -0.58 12.83 21.32
N ASP A 32 0.70 12.56 21.57
CA ASP A 32 1.13 11.25 22.05
C ASP A 32 1.00 11.12 23.58
N ALA A 33 1.30 9.93 24.09
CA ALA A 33 1.21 9.61 25.51
C ALA A 33 2.24 10.38 26.37
N GLU A 34 3.29 10.95 25.77
CA GLU A 34 4.29 11.77 26.44
C GLU A 34 3.93 13.27 26.42
N GLY A 35 2.79 13.62 25.82
CA GLY A 35 2.30 14.99 25.70
C GLY A 35 2.96 15.78 24.56
N ARG A 36 3.69 15.11 23.66
CA ARG A 36 4.24 15.75 22.47
C ARG A 36 3.12 16.06 21.48
N ARG A 37 3.10 17.29 20.99
CA ARG A 37 2.25 17.71 19.88
C ARG A 37 3.00 17.53 18.57
N ILE A 38 2.57 16.59 17.75
CA ILE A 38 3.16 16.30 16.44
C ILE A 38 2.24 16.91 15.38
N PRO A 39 2.73 17.82 14.51
CA PRO A 39 1.95 18.34 13.40
C PRO A 39 1.40 17.21 12.52
N TRP A 40 0.15 17.30 12.08
CA TRP A 40 -0.46 16.25 11.25
C TRP A 40 0.38 15.91 10.01
N ALA A 41 0.98 16.92 9.37
CA ALA A 41 1.86 16.75 8.21
C ALA A 41 3.14 15.94 8.50
N GLU A 42 3.53 15.78 9.77
CA GLU A 42 4.70 15.00 10.20
C GLU A 42 4.31 13.60 10.73
N VAL A 43 3.02 13.33 10.90
CA VAL A 43 2.54 12.02 11.37
C VAL A 43 2.66 11.00 10.24
N SER A 44 3.05 9.78 10.58
CA SER A 44 3.05 8.66 9.63
C SER A 44 1.61 8.26 9.29
N HIS A 45 1.10 8.81 8.19
CA HIS A 45 -0.22 8.52 7.63
C HIS A 45 -0.13 8.41 6.11
N ILE A 46 -1.18 7.86 5.50
CA ILE A 46 -1.35 7.80 4.03
C ILE A 46 -2.64 8.55 3.72
N ASP A 47 -2.54 9.70 3.06
CA ASP A 47 -3.69 10.44 2.53
C ASP A 47 -4.13 9.93 1.15
N ASP A 48 -5.28 10.42 0.66
CA ASP A 48 -5.85 10.02 -0.65
C ASP A 48 -4.89 10.28 -1.83
N THR A 49 -4.08 11.33 -1.76
CA THR A 49 -3.10 11.68 -2.81
C THR A 49 -1.94 10.70 -2.77
N GLN A 50 -1.38 10.46 -1.58
CA GLN A 50 -0.31 9.49 -1.36
C GLN A 50 -0.76 8.07 -1.74
N MET A 51 -1.98 7.67 -1.39
CA MET A 51 -2.56 6.38 -1.77
C MET A 51 -2.69 6.25 -3.29
N ARG A 52 -3.13 7.31 -3.98
CA ARG A 52 -3.22 7.31 -5.44
C ARG A 52 -1.85 7.15 -6.10
N GLU A 53 -0.85 7.88 -5.62
CA GLU A 53 0.52 7.80 -6.14
C GLU A 53 1.14 6.43 -5.89
N LEU A 54 0.99 5.90 -4.67
CA LEU A 54 1.43 4.56 -4.29
C LEU A 54 0.81 3.50 -5.20
N MET A 55 -0.52 3.52 -5.38
CA MET A 55 -1.22 2.57 -6.22
C MET A 55 -0.78 2.66 -7.68
N LYS A 56 -0.53 3.88 -8.19
CA LYS A 56 -0.02 4.08 -9.54
C LYS A 56 1.38 3.47 -9.70
N ASP A 57 2.29 3.71 -8.76
CA ASP A 57 3.64 3.13 -8.81
C ASP A 57 3.62 1.60 -8.76
N ILE A 58 2.85 1.02 -7.82
CA ILE A 58 2.72 -0.44 -7.69
C ILE A 58 2.17 -1.05 -8.98
N VAL A 59 1.10 -0.47 -9.55
CA VAL A 59 0.49 -0.98 -10.78
C VAL A 59 1.45 -0.87 -11.95
N ASN A 60 2.19 0.23 -12.08
CA ASN A 60 3.20 0.37 -13.12
C ASN A 60 4.28 -0.71 -13.01
N ARG A 61 4.79 -0.96 -11.80
CA ARG A 61 5.80 -2.00 -11.54
C ARG A 61 5.29 -3.40 -11.87
N LEU A 62 4.07 -3.73 -11.46
CA LEU A 62 3.45 -5.02 -11.78
C LEU A 62 3.23 -5.19 -13.28
N TYR A 63 2.78 -4.14 -13.96
CA TYR A 63 2.61 -4.14 -15.40
C TYR A 63 3.96 -4.33 -16.12
N THR A 64 5.00 -3.61 -15.71
CA THR A 64 6.36 -3.80 -16.23
C THR A 64 6.84 -5.23 -16.01
N PHE A 65 6.65 -5.79 -14.82
CA PHE A 65 7.03 -7.18 -14.55
C PHE A 65 6.30 -8.16 -15.47
N GLN A 66 4.98 -8.04 -15.62
CA GLN A 66 4.20 -8.92 -16.49
C GLN A 66 4.60 -8.82 -17.97
N MET A 67 4.93 -7.62 -18.45
CA MET A 67 5.29 -7.41 -19.85
C MET A 67 6.73 -7.85 -20.16
N ARG A 68 7.63 -7.78 -19.17
CA ARG A 68 9.07 -7.99 -19.37
C ARG A 68 9.60 -9.27 -18.73
N SER A 69 8.77 -10.07 -18.05
CA SER A 69 9.22 -11.25 -17.32
C SER A 69 9.92 -12.30 -18.19
N GLY A 70 9.68 -12.33 -19.51
CA GLY A 70 10.37 -13.22 -20.44
C GLY A 70 11.75 -12.73 -20.89
N GLU A 71 12.13 -11.50 -20.59
CA GLU A 71 13.38 -10.89 -21.05
C GLU A 71 14.57 -11.33 -20.18
N PRO A 72 15.66 -11.86 -20.75
CA PRO A 72 16.82 -12.33 -19.97
C PRO A 72 17.45 -11.27 -19.07
N GLU A 73 17.50 -10.02 -19.53
CA GLU A 73 18.01 -8.87 -18.78
C GLU A 73 17.16 -8.52 -17.55
N PHE A 74 15.87 -8.86 -17.58
CA PHE A 74 14.93 -8.60 -16.49
C PHE A 74 14.98 -9.70 -15.43
N GLN A 75 15.41 -10.92 -15.78
CA GLN A 75 15.55 -12.05 -14.86
C GLN A 75 16.52 -11.77 -13.71
N ALA A 76 17.67 -11.13 -13.97
CA ALA A 76 18.61 -10.77 -12.91
C ALA A 76 18.01 -9.80 -11.88
N TRP A 77 17.11 -8.92 -12.31
CA TRP A 77 16.36 -8.03 -11.43
C TRP A 77 15.33 -8.81 -10.59
N ILE A 78 14.62 -9.77 -11.20
CA ILE A 78 13.68 -10.67 -10.50
C ILE A 78 14.40 -11.47 -9.42
N ASP A 79 15.52 -12.12 -9.74
CA ASP A 79 16.30 -12.94 -8.80
C ASP A 79 16.77 -12.14 -7.58
N ARG A 80 17.17 -10.88 -7.80
CA ARG A 80 17.58 -9.98 -6.72
C ARG A 80 16.42 -9.73 -5.75
N TRP A 81 15.23 -9.45 -6.26
CA TRP A 81 14.07 -9.16 -5.43
C TRP A 81 13.48 -10.41 -4.80
N ALA A 82 13.54 -11.57 -5.45
CA ALA A 82 13.14 -12.85 -4.87
C ALA A 82 13.93 -13.16 -3.58
N ARG A 83 15.25 -12.91 -3.56
CA ARG A 83 16.07 -13.06 -2.35
C ARG A 83 15.66 -12.12 -1.21
N ILE A 84 15.25 -10.90 -1.53
CA ILE A 84 14.76 -9.93 -0.52
C ILE A 84 13.38 -10.36 -0.02
N ALA A 85 12.55 -10.92 -0.91
CA ALA A 85 11.21 -11.38 -0.59
C ALA A 85 11.21 -12.66 0.27
N ALA A 86 12.27 -13.47 0.21
CA ALA A 86 12.40 -14.72 0.96
C ALA A 86 12.34 -14.58 2.50
N LYS A 87 12.40 -13.35 3.03
CA LYS A 87 12.18 -13.08 4.46
C LYS A 87 10.70 -13.02 4.86
N TRP A 88 9.79 -13.02 3.88
CA TRP A 88 8.35 -13.00 4.08
C TRP A 88 7.78 -14.38 3.79
N ASP A 89 6.55 -14.60 4.23
CA ASP A 89 5.82 -15.84 3.95
C ASP A 89 5.63 -16.02 2.43
N GLU A 90 5.65 -17.29 1.98
CA GLU A 90 5.41 -17.61 0.56
C GLU A 90 3.99 -17.20 0.12
N PRO A 91 3.83 -16.68 -1.11
CA PRO A 91 2.52 -16.30 -1.61
C PRO A 91 1.64 -17.53 -1.83
N GLU A 92 0.43 -17.50 -1.28
CA GLU A 92 -0.59 -18.51 -1.55
C GLU A 92 -1.38 -18.15 -2.83
N LEU A 93 -1.62 -19.15 -3.68
CA LEU A 93 -2.49 -18.98 -4.84
C LEU A 93 -3.95 -18.94 -4.38
N LEU A 94 -4.57 -17.76 -4.51
CA LEU A 94 -5.99 -17.59 -4.24
C LEU A 94 -6.84 -18.39 -5.23
N ARG A 95 -7.90 -19.04 -4.73
CA ARG A 95 -8.73 -19.96 -5.53
C ARG A 95 -9.86 -19.22 -6.25
N SER A 96 -10.27 -18.07 -5.72
CA SER A 96 -11.33 -17.23 -6.25
C SER A 96 -11.01 -15.74 -6.10
N PRO A 97 -11.45 -14.88 -7.03
CA PRO A 97 -11.42 -13.43 -6.82
C PRO A 97 -12.15 -12.97 -5.56
N CYS A 98 -13.17 -13.71 -5.09
CA CYS A 98 -13.88 -13.40 -3.83
C CYS A 98 -12.98 -13.57 -2.58
N ASP A 99 -11.90 -14.36 -2.68
CA ASP A 99 -10.94 -14.53 -1.59
C ASP A 99 -10.16 -13.22 -1.33
N LEU A 100 -10.14 -12.28 -2.30
CA LEU A 100 -9.53 -10.96 -2.14
C LEU A 100 -10.32 -10.07 -1.18
N ASP A 101 -11.66 -10.20 -1.15
CA ASP A 101 -12.54 -9.33 -0.37
C ASP A 101 -12.74 -9.82 1.08
N GLY A 102 -12.12 -10.95 1.46
CA GLY A 102 -12.31 -11.58 2.78
C GLY A 102 -13.73 -12.13 3.02
N VAL A 103 -14.58 -12.12 2.00
CA VAL A 103 -15.94 -12.66 2.04
C VAL A 103 -15.86 -14.15 1.71
N ARG A 104 -15.89 -15.02 2.72
CA ARG A 104 -16.08 -16.46 2.49
C ARG A 104 -17.36 -16.65 1.68
N SER A 105 -17.27 -17.33 0.54
CA SER A 105 -18.45 -17.84 -0.16
C SER A 105 -19.25 -18.75 0.78
N PRO A 106 -20.59 -18.77 0.66
CA PRO A 106 -21.45 -19.64 1.49
C PRO A 106 -21.11 -21.12 1.31
#